data_AF-A0A2L2WY22-F1
#
_entry.id   AF-A0A2L2WY22-F1
#
_cell.length_a   1.000
_cell.length_b   1.000
_cell.length_c   1.000
_cell.angle_alpha   90.00
_cell.angle_beta   90.00
_cell.angle_gamma   90.00
#
_symmetry.space_group_name_H-M   'P 1'
#
loop_
_entity.id
_entity.type
_entity.pdbx_description
1 polymer ?
#
loop_
_entity_poly.entity_id
_entity_poly.type
_entity_poly.pdbx_seq_one_letter_code
_entity_poly.pdbx_strand_id
1 'polypeptide(L)'
;MTETDHHNNFAFSAPATELVTVAAEYCKALEGQDFKKPVHFNDVMRNLLSMIYLKMSLLPQVPDVQGFNESRVTEDDYEYIRARVKRYTGAEDDYLDVFVEDFKYSDRPILRTISEDMADVYQALRELVETFRGGFEEAMMAGLREVQEEFRLHWGQRALNALKALHDIRFGETGTPEEHDF
;
A
#
# COMPACT_ATOMS: atom_id res chain seq x y z
N MET A 1 -31.29 17.01 -28.47
CA MET A 1 -31.61 16.00 -27.44
C MET A 1 -31.32 14.65 -28.07
N THR A 2 -30.20 13.98 -27.83
CA THR A 2 -29.11 14.13 -26.85
C THR A 2 -27.85 13.56 -27.51
N GLU A 3 -26.81 14.37 -27.65
CA GLU A 3 -25.44 13.85 -27.76
C GLU A 3 -25.14 13.22 -26.42
N THR A 4 -25.14 11.88 -26.37
CA THR A 4 -24.57 11.17 -25.23
C THR A 4 -23.06 11.24 -25.41
N ASP A 5 -22.47 12.34 -24.96
CA ASP A 5 -21.03 12.46 -24.76
C ASP A 5 -20.58 11.22 -23.99
N HIS A 6 -19.73 10.40 -24.62
CA HIS A 6 -18.95 9.42 -23.90
C HIS A 6 -18.07 10.19 -22.92
N HIS A 7 -18.59 10.41 -21.71
CA HIS A 7 -17.83 10.94 -20.60
C HIS A 7 -16.53 10.14 -20.53
N ASN A 8 -15.40 10.84 -20.67
CA ASN A 8 -14.09 10.29 -20.47
C ASN A 8 -14.00 9.88 -18.99
N ASN A 9 -14.48 8.66 -18.68
CA ASN A 9 -14.64 8.20 -17.32
C ASN A 9 -13.25 8.02 -16.71
N PHE A 10 -12.99 8.81 -15.67
CA PHE A 10 -11.70 8.88 -14.99
C PHE A 10 -11.21 7.51 -14.52
N ALA A 11 -12.13 6.60 -14.15
CA ALA A 11 -11.78 5.25 -13.72
C ALA A 11 -11.07 4.41 -14.80
N PHE A 12 -11.27 4.72 -16.08
CA PHE A 12 -10.57 4.05 -17.20
C PHE A 12 -9.38 4.85 -17.74
N SER A 13 -9.01 5.97 -17.09
CA SER A 13 -7.83 6.73 -17.46
C SER A 13 -6.54 5.92 -17.23
N ALA A 14 -5.48 6.26 -17.98
CA ALA A 14 -4.18 5.61 -17.81
C ALA A 14 -3.65 5.71 -16.36
N PRO A 15 -3.71 6.87 -15.68
CA PRO A 15 -3.28 6.95 -14.27
C PRO A 15 -4.02 5.99 -13.34
N ALA A 16 -5.35 5.87 -13.48
CA ALA A 16 -6.16 4.99 -12.65
C ALA A 16 -5.85 3.51 -12.94
N THR A 17 -5.80 3.12 -14.21
CA THR A 17 -5.53 1.72 -14.60
C THR A 17 -4.10 1.28 -14.27
N GLU A 18 -3.11 2.17 -14.41
CA GLU A 18 -1.73 1.92 -14.00
C GLU A 18 -1.61 1.76 -12.48
N LEU A 19 -2.29 2.60 -11.69
CA LEU A 19 -2.35 2.45 -10.23
C LEU A 19 -2.94 1.08 -9.85
N VAL A 20 -4.09 0.72 -10.41
CA VAL A 20 -4.77 -0.54 -10.10
C VAL A 20 -3.92 -1.75 -10.51
N THR A 21 -3.18 -1.64 -11.62
CA THR A 21 -2.24 -2.69 -12.04
C THR A 21 -1.15 -2.92 -10.99
N VAL A 22 -0.52 -1.84 -10.49
CA VAL A 22 0.54 -1.97 -9.47
C VAL A 22 -0.05 -2.44 -8.14
N ALA A 23 -1.24 -1.95 -7.77
CA ALA A 23 -1.97 -2.39 -6.59
C ALA A 23 -2.26 -3.91 -6.62
N ALA A 24 -2.68 -4.42 -7.78
CA ALA A 24 -2.94 -5.85 -7.97
C ALA A 24 -1.66 -6.69 -7.85
N GLU A 25 -0.53 -6.23 -8.39
CA GLU A 25 0.75 -6.94 -8.23
C GLU A 25 1.23 -6.93 -6.77
N TYR A 26 0.99 -5.84 -6.02
CA TYR A 26 1.26 -5.80 -4.58
C TYR A 26 0.41 -6.80 -3.79
N CYS A 27 -0.91 -6.81 -4.03
CA CYS A 27 -1.83 -7.76 -3.40
C CYS A 27 -1.41 -9.20 -3.69
N LYS A 28 -1.16 -9.53 -4.96
CA LYS A 28 -0.72 -10.86 -5.39
C LYS A 28 0.60 -11.30 -4.74
N ALA A 29 1.57 -10.38 -4.66
CA ALA A 29 2.86 -10.67 -4.05
C ALA A 29 2.72 -10.97 -2.55
N LEU A 30 1.85 -10.26 -1.84
CA LEU A 30 1.58 -10.54 -0.43
C LEU A 30 0.72 -11.78 -0.23
N GLU A 31 -0.29 -12.04 -1.04
CA GLU A 31 -1.23 -13.14 -0.82
C GLU A 31 -0.62 -14.52 -1.07
N GLY A 32 0.16 -14.67 -2.15
CA GLY A 32 0.47 -15.99 -2.70
C GLY A 32 1.91 -16.22 -3.14
N GLN A 33 2.75 -15.19 -3.18
CA GLN A 33 4.13 -15.39 -3.62
C GLN A 33 5.00 -15.90 -2.48
N ASP A 34 5.55 -17.10 -2.64
CA ASP A 34 6.55 -17.64 -1.73
C ASP A 34 7.94 -17.15 -2.11
N PHE A 35 8.47 -16.22 -1.31
CA PHE A 35 9.83 -15.73 -1.46
C PHE A 35 10.82 -16.71 -0.85
N LYS A 36 11.80 -17.15 -1.66
CA LYS A 36 12.83 -18.10 -1.22
C LYS A 36 13.73 -17.56 -0.10
N LYS A 37 13.94 -16.24 -0.06
CA LYS A 37 14.81 -15.56 0.89
C LYS A 37 14.16 -14.23 1.34
N PRO A 38 14.31 -13.83 2.62
CA PRO A 38 13.84 -12.52 3.13
C PRO A 38 14.31 -11.33 2.30
N VAL A 39 15.56 -11.37 1.82
CA VAL A 39 16.12 -10.29 0.98
C VAL A 39 15.34 -10.08 -0.32
N HIS A 40 14.84 -11.16 -0.94
CA HIS A 40 14.03 -11.05 -2.16
C HIS A 40 12.64 -10.47 -1.85
N PHE A 41 12.06 -10.82 -0.70
CA PHE A 41 10.82 -10.20 -0.23
C PHE A 41 11.03 -8.70 -0.05
N ASN A 42 12.08 -8.29 0.68
CA ASN A 42 12.39 -6.89 0.91
C ASN A 42 12.58 -6.13 -0.41
N ASP A 43 13.40 -6.64 -1.34
CA ASP A 43 13.64 -5.97 -2.63
C ASP A 43 12.35 -5.78 -3.44
N VAL A 44 11.48 -6.80 -3.50
CA VAL A 44 10.20 -6.70 -4.22
C VAL A 44 9.25 -5.72 -3.52
N MET A 45 9.12 -5.79 -2.20
CA MET A 45 8.23 -4.90 -1.44
C MET A 45 8.68 -3.45 -1.51
N ARG A 46 9.98 -3.18 -1.40
CA ARG A 46 10.55 -1.82 -1.54
C ARG A 46 10.25 -1.24 -2.92
N ASN A 47 10.37 -2.03 -3.99
CA ASN A 47 10.06 -1.59 -5.35
C ASN A 47 8.57 -1.33 -5.57
N LEU A 48 7.70 -2.24 -5.10
CA LEU A 48 6.25 -2.11 -5.25
C LEU A 48 5.71 -0.93 -4.44
N LEU A 49 6.10 -0.78 -3.17
CA LEU A 49 5.69 0.35 -2.33
C LEU A 49 6.14 1.69 -2.92
N SER A 50 7.37 1.78 -3.43
CA SER A 50 7.87 2.98 -4.12
C SER A 50 7.02 3.32 -5.34
N MET A 51 6.66 2.30 -6.13
CA MET A 51 5.86 2.47 -7.34
C MET A 51 4.42 2.87 -7.01
N ILE A 52 3.80 2.25 -6.01
CA ILE A 52 2.46 2.62 -5.51
C ILE A 52 2.45 4.09 -5.09
N TYR A 53 3.41 4.49 -4.26
CA TYR A 53 3.49 5.87 -3.76
C TYR A 53 3.62 6.87 -4.92
N LEU A 54 4.46 6.56 -5.91
CA LEU A 54 4.59 7.36 -7.13
C LEU A 54 3.26 7.41 -7.91
N LYS A 55 2.59 6.28 -8.13
CA LYS A 55 1.31 6.24 -8.88
C LYS A 55 0.20 7.01 -8.15
N MET A 56 0.12 6.92 -6.83
CA MET A 56 -0.79 7.75 -6.03
C MET A 56 -0.47 9.24 -6.16
N SER A 57 0.81 9.60 -6.11
CA SER A 57 1.25 11.00 -6.23
C SER A 57 0.97 11.60 -7.61
N LEU A 58 0.97 10.76 -8.66
CA LEU A 58 0.67 11.16 -10.03
C LEU A 58 -0.83 11.08 -10.38
N LEU A 59 -1.64 10.46 -9.53
CA LEU A 59 -3.08 10.37 -9.73
C LEU A 59 -3.69 11.77 -9.60
N PRO A 60 -4.35 12.29 -10.66
CA PRO A 60 -5.03 13.59 -10.56
C PRO A 60 -6.15 13.54 -9.52
N GLN A 61 -6.61 14.70 -9.07
CA GLN A 61 -7.72 14.77 -8.12
C GLN A 61 -8.94 14.03 -8.69
N VAL A 62 -9.41 13.01 -7.97
CA VAL A 62 -10.58 12.23 -8.34
C VAL A 62 -11.82 13.09 -8.10
N PRO A 63 -12.68 13.29 -9.11
CA PRO A 63 -13.94 14.03 -8.94
C PRO A 63 -14.78 13.48 -7.79
N ASP A 64 -15.49 14.37 -7.08
CA ASP A 64 -16.46 13.94 -6.06
C ASP A 64 -17.57 13.14 -6.73
N VAL A 65 -17.85 11.95 -6.20
CA VAL A 65 -18.94 11.09 -6.65
C VAL A 65 -19.80 10.69 -5.48
N GLN A 66 -21.11 10.59 -5.70
CA GLN A 66 -22.01 9.96 -4.75
C GLN A 66 -21.94 8.45 -4.95
N GLY A 67 -21.53 7.74 -3.91
CA GLY A 67 -21.38 6.29 -3.94
C GLY A 67 -20.77 5.80 -2.64
N PHE A 68 -20.92 4.51 -2.39
CA PHE A 68 -20.28 3.84 -1.29
C PHE A 68 -19.57 2.61 -1.84
N ASN A 69 -18.35 2.39 -1.37
CA ASN A 69 -17.63 1.16 -1.65
C ASN A 69 -17.85 0.21 -0.46
N GLU A 70 -18.37 -0.98 -0.72
CA GLU A 70 -18.47 -1.99 0.33
C GLU A 70 -17.08 -2.55 0.63
N SER A 71 -16.63 -2.41 1.88
CA SER A 71 -15.39 -3.04 2.34
C SER A 71 -15.49 -4.56 2.19
N ARG A 72 -14.47 -5.14 1.56
CA ARG A 72 -14.40 -6.59 1.28
C ARG A 72 -13.26 -7.29 1.98
N VAL A 73 -12.30 -6.54 2.53
CA VAL A 73 -11.16 -7.09 3.26
C VAL A 73 -11.62 -7.37 4.68
N THR A 74 -11.48 -8.63 5.11
CA THR A 74 -11.87 -9.04 6.46
C THR A 74 -10.70 -8.88 7.44
N GLU A 75 -10.99 -8.94 8.75
CA GLU A 75 -9.95 -8.99 9.78
C GLU A 75 -9.05 -10.22 9.62
N ASP A 76 -9.60 -11.36 9.18
CA ASP A 76 -8.83 -12.57 8.88
C ASP A 76 -7.87 -12.36 7.70
N ASP A 77 -8.32 -11.66 6.65
CA ASP A 77 -7.45 -11.30 5.52
C ASP A 77 -6.32 -10.37 5.98
N TYR A 78 -6.65 -9.36 6.80
CA TYR A 78 -5.70 -8.42 7.35
C TYR A 78 -4.63 -9.13 8.19
N GLU A 79 -5.03 -9.97 9.15
CA GLU A 79 -4.09 -10.67 10.03
C GLU A 79 -3.28 -11.73 9.27
N TYR A 80 -3.86 -12.37 8.24
CA TYR A 80 -3.10 -13.26 7.35
C TYR A 80 -1.92 -12.52 6.69
N ILE A 81 -2.18 -11.33 6.12
CA ILE A 81 -1.14 -10.53 5.46
C ILE A 81 -0.13 -10.04 6.48
N ARG A 82 -0.58 -9.50 7.62
CA ARG A 82 0.28 -9.02 8.70
C ARG A 82 1.23 -10.10 9.20
N ALA A 83 0.71 -11.28 9.52
CA ALA A 83 1.50 -12.42 9.98
C ALA A 83 2.50 -12.89 8.90
N ARG A 84 2.11 -12.85 7.63
CA ARG A 84 2.99 -13.22 6.52
C ARG A 84 4.13 -12.22 6.31
N VAL A 85 3.88 -10.92 6.42
CA VAL A 85 4.94 -9.90 6.40
C VAL A 85 5.89 -10.11 7.58
N LYS A 86 5.37 -10.29 8.81
CA LYS A 86 6.16 -10.58 10.02
C LYS A 86 7.08 -11.78 9.84
N ARG A 87 6.61 -12.83 9.16
CA ARG A 87 7.42 -14.03 8.87
C ARG A 87 8.66 -13.71 8.03
N TYR A 88 8.58 -12.75 7.10
CA TYR A 88 9.70 -12.36 6.26
C TYR A 88 10.61 -11.30 6.89
N THR A 89 10.05 -10.34 7.63
CA THR A 89 10.80 -9.28 8.32
C THR A 89 11.43 -9.77 9.63
N GLY A 90 10.83 -10.77 10.27
CA GLY A 90 11.40 -11.46 11.43
C GLY A 90 11.65 -10.52 12.60
N ALA A 91 12.90 -10.51 13.09
CA ALA A 91 13.33 -9.67 14.19
C ALA A 91 13.44 -8.18 13.82
N GLU A 92 13.53 -7.87 12.52
CA GLU A 92 13.66 -6.49 12.02
C GLU A 92 12.30 -5.85 11.69
N ASP A 93 11.20 -6.54 11.97
CA ASP A 93 9.86 -6.03 11.74
C ASP A 93 9.50 -4.82 12.61
N ASP A 94 10.11 -4.71 13.78
CA ASP A 94 9.85 -3.63 14.73
C ASP A 94 10.78 -2.44 14.42
N TYR A 95 10.23 -1.24 14.32
CA TYR A 95 11.02 -0.02 14.13
C TYR A 95 10.46 1.14 14.98
N LEU A 96 11.31 2.14 15.23
CA LEU A 96 10.92 3.32 16.00
C LEU A 96 10.52 4.44 15.05
N ASP A 97 9.27 4.89 15.15
CA ASP A 97 8.81 6.10 14.48
C ASP A 97 9.08 7.31 15.38
N VAL A 98 10.00 8.17 14.94
CA VAL A 98 10.43 9.38 15.66
C VAL A 98 9.78 10.65 15.12
N PHE A 99 8.91 10.55 14.11
CA PHE A 99 8.33 11.70 13.39
C PHE A 99 6.83 11.90 13.60
N VAL A 100 6.23 11.20 14.56
CA VAL A 100 4.82 11.41 14.90
C VAL A 100 4.66 12.81 15.51
N GLU A 101 3.70 13.63 15.05
CA GLU A 101 3.44 14.97 15.61
C GLU A 101 3.22 14.95 17.14
N ASP A 102 2.88 13.79 17.70
CA ASP A 102 2.82 13.49 19.14
C ASP A 102 4.18 13.60 19.86
N PHE A 103 5.32 13.72 19.15
CA PHE A 103 6.61 14.07 19.77
C PHE A 103 6.62 15.47 20.38
N LYS A 104 5.61 16.32 20.10
CA LYS A 104 5.41 17.54 20.89
C LYS A 104 5.03 17.26 22.35
N TYR A 105 4.53 16.06 22.67
CA TYR A 105 4.01 15.73 24.01
C TYR A 105 4.39 14.33 24.53
N SER A 106 5.04 13.47 23.74
CA SER A 106 5.51 12.13 24.13
C SER A 106 7.04 12.07 24.22
N ASP A 107 7.55 11.75 25.42
CA ASP A 107 8.98 11.57 25.69
C ASP A 107 9.55 10.22 25.18
N ARG A 108 8.76 9.40 24.47
CA ARG A 108 9.17 8.07 24.01
C ARG A 108 8.84 7.84 22.53
N PRO A 109 9.77 7.24 21.77
CA PRO A 109 9.50 6.79 20.40
C PRO A 109 8.32 5.82 20.36
N ILE A 110 7.50 5.92 19.32
CA ILE A 110 6.38 4.99 19.11
C ILE A 110 6.93 3.76 18.41
N LEU A 111 6.78 2.60 19.05
CA LEU A 111 7.11 1.32 18.44
C LEU A 111 6.04 1.00 17.39
N ARG A 112 6.48 0.78 16.15
CA ARG A 112 5.62 0.41 15.02
C ARG A 112 6.17 -0.84 14.36
N THR A 113 5.35 -1.50 13.55
CA THR A 113 5.79 -2.70 12.83
C THR A 113 5.60 -2.55 11.33
N ILE A 114 6.56 -3.07 10.56
CA ILE A 114 6.50 -3.12 9.09
C ILE A 114 5.28 -3.94 8.67
N SER A 115 5.03 -5.05 9.37
CA SER A 115 3.87 -5.91 9.18
C SER A 115 2.52 -5.20 9.28
N GLU A 116 2.36 -4.30 10.25
CA GLU A 116 1.13 -3.51 10.41
C GLU A 116 1.03 -2.46 9.31
N ASP A 117 2.10 -1.70 9.06
CA ASP A 117 2.10 -0.68 8.00
C ASP A 117 1.77 -1.26 6.62
N MET A 118 2.35 -2.41 6.28
CA MET A 118 2.09 -3.06 5.01
C MET A 118 0.69 -3.68 4.94
N ALA A 119 0.13 -4.13 6.06
CA ALA A 119 -1.25 -4.61 6.12
C ALA A 119 -2.26 -3.46 5.94
N ASP A 120 -2.00 -2.29 6.55
CA ASP A 120 -2.79 -1.06 6.33
C ASP A 120 -2.81 -0.66 4.84
N VAL A 121 -1.63 -0.68 4.18
CA VAL A 121 -1.51 -0.40 2.74
C VAL A 121 -2.24 -1.47 1.92
N TYR A 122 -2.10 -2.75 2.29
CA TYR A 122 -2.78 -3.85 1.62
C TYR A 122 -4.30 -3.69 1.67
N GLN A 123 -4.88 -3.34 2.82
CA GLN A 123 -6.32 -3.17 2.97
C GLN A 123 -6.86 -2.14 1.95
N ALA A 124 -6.27 -0.94 1.93
CA ALA A 124 -6.69 0.13 1.03
C ALA A 124 -6.57 -0.27 -0.46
N LEU A 125 -5.46 -0.91 -0.84
CA LEU A 125 -5.22 -1.32 -2.22
C LEU A 125 -6.06 -2.52 -2.65
N ARG A 126 -6.29 -3.47 -1.76
CA ARG A 126 -7.08 -4.66 -2.05
C ARG A 126 -8.54 -4.30 -2.24
N GLU A 127 -9.08 -3.39 -1.42
CA GLU A 127 -10.42 -2.84 -1.62
C GLU A 127 -10.55 -2.19 -3.00
N LEU A 128 -9.61 -1.34 -3.38
CA LEU A 128 -9.60 -0.71 -4.71
C LEU A 128 -9.58 -1.75 -5.84
N VAL A 129 -8.71 -2.76 -5.75
CA VAL A 129 -8.62 -3.85 -6.75
C VAL A 129 -9.95 -4.60 -6.86
N GLU A 130 -10.60 -4.88 -5.73
CA GLU A 130 -11.89 -5.56 -5.67
C GLU A 130 -13.03 -4.75 -6.28
N THR A 131 -13.03 -3.44 -6.07
CA THR A 131 -13.98 -2.50 -6.68
C THR A 131 -13.83 -2.51 -8.21
N PHE A 132 -12.59 -2.43 -8.72
CA PHE A 132 -12.32 -2.48 -10.15
C PHE A 132 -12.67 -3.82 -10.78
N ARG A 133 -12.46 -4.93 -10.06
CA ARG A 133 -12.88 -6.27 -10.50
C ARG A 133 -14.40 -6.37 -10.68
N GLY A 134 -15.17 -5.60 -9.90
CA GLY A 134 -16.63 -5.54 -10.02
C GLY A 134 -17.12 -4.84 -11.30
N GLY A 135 -16.34 -3.91 -11.85
CA GLY A 135 -16.64 -3.24 -13.12
C GLY A 135 -17.79 -2.23 -13.10
N PHE A 136 -18.33 -1.91 -11.92
CA PHE A 136 -19.39 -0.90 -11.77
C PHE A 136 -18.76 0.50 -11.68
N GLU A 137 -18.99 1.33 -12.69
CA GLU A 137 -18.32 2.62 -12.86
C GLU A 137 -18.46 3.56 -11.64
N GLU A 138 -19.66 3.67 -11.07
CA GLU A 138 -19.91 4.50 -9.88
C GLU A 138 -19.11 4.03 -8.67
N ALA A 139 -19.05 2.71 -8.45
CA ALA A 139 -18.27 2.12 -7.36
C ALA A 139 -16.77 2.33 -7.60
N MET A 140 -16.29 2.16 -8.84
CA MET A 140 -14.88 2.38 -9.21
C MET A 140 -14.45 3.81 -8.93
N MET A 141 -15.29 4.79 -9.26
CA MET A 141 -15.03 6.20 -8.95
C MET A 141 -15.03 6.45 -7.43
N ALA A 142 -15.97 5.86 -6.70
CA ALA A 142 -16.02 6.00 -5.24
C ALA A 142 -14.78 5.40 -4.57
N GLY A 143 -14.37 4.19 -4.98
CA GLY A 143 -13.15 3.54 -4.48
C GLY A 143 -11.87 4.30 -4.82
N LEU A 144 -11.76 4.88 -6.03
CA LEU A 144 -10.64 5.77 -6.37
C LEU A 144 -10.59 7.02 -5.50
N ARG A 145 -11.76 7.57 -5.15
CA ARG A 145 -11.82 8.76 -4.32
C ARG A 145 -11.40 8.43 -2.89
N GLU A 146 -11.98 7.40 -2.33
CA GLU A 146 -11.69 6.90 -0.98
C GLU A 146 -10.21 6.57 -0.83
N VAL A 147 -9.65 5.77 -1.73
CA VAL A 147 -8.23 5.38 -1.66
C VAL A 147 -7.30 6.61 -1.77
N GLN A 148 -7.69 7.65 -2.53
CA GLN A 148 -6.93 8.90 -2.65
C GLN A 148 -7.03 9.79 -1.40
N GLU A 149 -8.19 9.86 -0.76
CA GLU A 149 -8.38 10.60 0.49
C GLU A 149 -7.61 9.94 1.63
N GLU A 150 -7.81 8.64 1.80
CA GLU A 150 -7.15 7.84 2.84
C GLU A 150 -5.64 7.80 2.67
N PHE A 151 -5.13 7.92 1.43
CA PHE A 151 -3.70 8.04 1.18
C PHE A 151 -3.10 9.29 1.84
N ARG A 152 -3.81 10.42 1.73
CA ARG A 152 -3.35 11.71 2.29
C ARG A 152 -3.48 11.76 3.80
N LEU A 153 -4.48 11.09 4.35
CA LEU A 153 -4.82 11.16 5.77
C LEU A 153 -4.13 10.07 6.60
N HIS A 154 -3.97 8.86 6.03
CA HIS A 154 -3.60 7.67 6.80
C HIS A 154 -2.55 6.81 6.11
N TRP A 155 -2.93 6.00 5.10
CA TRP A 155 -2.09 4.89 4.64
C TRP A 155 -0.87 5.33 3.80
N GLY A 156 -0.86 6.55 3.24
CA GLY A 156 0.29 7.08 2.53
C GLY A 156 1.51 7.25 3.42
N GLN A 157 1.32 7.67 4.68
CA GLN A 157 2.40 7.73 5.67
C GLN A 157 2.87 6.33 6.06
N ARG A 158 1.94 5.36 6.19
CA ARG A 158 2.27 3.95 6.46
C ARG A 158 3.17 3.37 5.36
N ALA A 159 2.87 3.65 4.10
CA ALA A 159 3.70 3.23 2.97
C ALA A 159 5.13 3.79 3.05
N LEU A 160 5.30 5.08 3.40
CA LEU A 160 6.62 5.69 3.56
C LEU A 160 7.39 5.11 4.74
N ASN A 161 6.71 4.87 5.86
CA ASN A 161 7.31 4.28 7.03
C ASN A 161 7.82 2.85 6.76
N ALA A 162 6.99 2.01 6.14
CA ALA A 162 7.39 0.68 5.71
C ALA A 162 8.57 0.75 4.72
N LEU A 163 8.54 1.69 3.77
CA LEU A 163 9.62 1.85 2.81
C LEU A 163 10.95 2.24 3.47
N LYS A 164 10.91 3.16 4.45
CA LYS A 164 12.08 3.54 5.25
C LYS A 164 12.63 2.33 6.01
N ALA A 165 11.78 1.60 6.72
CA ALA A 165 12.21 0.45 7.50
C ALA A 165 12.80 -0.67 6.62
N LEU A 166 12.17 -0.96 5.46
CA LEU A 166 12.70 -1.90 4.48
C LEU A 166 14.04 -1.45 3.87
N HIS A 167 14.22 -0.15 3.66
CA HIS A 167 15.51 0.41 3.24
C HIS A 167 16.59 0.19 4.30
N ASP A 168 16.26 0.45 5.56
CA ASP A 168 17.17 0.25 6.70
C ASP A 168 17.55 -1.24 6.84
N ILE A 169 16.62 -2.18 6.65
CA ILE A 169 16.93 -3.63 6.60
C ILE A 169 17.91 -3.96 5.46
N ARG A 170 17.75 -3.31 4.30
CA ARG A 170 18.56 -3.64 3.12
C ARG A 170 19.96 -3.05 3.15
N PHE A 171 20.10 -1.83 3.69
CA PHE A 171 21.30 -1.00 3.54
C PHE A 171 21.82 -0.43 4.86
N GLY A 172 21.11 -0.63 5.98
CA GLY A 172 21.52 -0.13 7.28
C GLY A 172 22.71 -0.89 7.86
N GLU A 173 23.43 -0.23 8.76
CA GLU A 173 24.67 -0.74 9.38
C GLU A 173 24.44 -1.96 10.31
N THR A 174 23.19 -2.29 10.63
CA THR A 174 22.80 -3.45 11.43
C THR A 174 22.68 -4.75 10.63
N GLY A 175 22.73 -4.69 9.29
CA GLY A 175 22.84 -5.87 8.46
C GLY A 175 24.24 -6.47 8.58
N THR A 176 24.37 -7.60 9.27
CA THR A 176 25.59 -8.42 9.16
C THR A 176 25.90 -8.61 7.68
N PRO A 177 27.15 -8.36 7.23
CA PRO A 177 27.54 -8.50 5.83
C PRO A 177 27.58 -9.99 5.47
N GLU A 178 26.43 -10.62 5.28
CA GLU A 178 26.32 -11.92 4.66
C GLU A 178 26.31 -11.73 3.15
N GLU A 179 27.51 -11.87 2.59
CA GLU A 179 27.85 -12.24 1.20
C GLU A 179 26.76 -11.92 0.16
N HIS A 180 26.87 -10.71 -0.40
CA HIS A 180 26.31 -10.39 -1.69
C HIS A 180 27.00 -11.22 -2.78
N ASP A 181 26.55 -12.46 -2.97
CA ASP A 181 26.80 -13.17 -4.23
C ASP A 181 25.89 -12.56 -5.30
N PHE A 182 26.53 -11.81 -6.20
CA PHE A 182 25.98 -11.22 -7.41
C PHE A 182 25.47 -12.29 -8.39
#